data_AF-A0A8H3I9I7-F1
#
_entry.id   AF-A0A8H3I9I7-F1
#
_cell.length_a   1.000
_cell.length_b   1.000
_cell.length_c   1.000
_cell.angle_alpha   90.00
_cell.angle_beta   90.00
_cell.angle_gamma   90.00
#
_symmetry.space_group_name_H-M   'P 1'
#
loop_
_entity.id
_entity.type
_entity.pdbx_description
1 polymer ?
#
loop_
_entity_poly.entity_id
_entity_poly.type
_entity_poly.pdbx_seq_one_letter_code
_entity_poly.pdbx_strand_id
1 'polypeptide(L)'
;MAPPKVSPQIKARGKDVDWYKADIGESVSQLDSSSRIIDIRKLVFDGAPSENILGADLRPEFIDLGYDLFCDRDTLKSKFLIGDVFDQTTCSAFRELDGKINIVYAASFFHLFNWEDQLGMTERVVRLLTPVEGSLILGRQMGNVNSGE
;
A
#
# COMPACT_ATOMS: atom_id res chain seq x y z
N MET A 1 -17.27 15.11 24.09
CA MET A 1 -15.81 15.06 24.23
C MET A 1 -15.22 15.32 22.85
N ALA A 2 -14.50 16.42 22.65
CA ALA A 2 -13.93 16.74 21.34
C ALA A 2 -12.82 15.73 20.98
N PRO A 3 -12.70 15.31 19.71
CA PRO A 3 -11.62 14.41 19.32
C PRO A 3 -10.25 15.05 19.63
N PRO A 4 -9.25 14.25 20.04
CA PRO A 4 -7.92 14.77 20.33
C PRO A 4 -7.36 15.46 19.08
N LYS A 5 -6.83 16.67 19.25
CA LYS A 5 -6.10 17.37 18.20
C LYS A 5 -4.85 16.56 17.87
N VAL A 6 -4.90 15.77 16.81
CA VAL A 6 -3.71 15.13 16.25
C VAL A 6 -2.78 16.25 15.76
N SER A 7 -1.59 16.33 16.36
CA SER A 7 -0.56 17.27 15.92
C SER A 7 -0.16 16.92 14.48
N PRO A 8 -0.17 17.87 13.53
CA PRO A 8 0.18 17.58 12.14
C PRO A 8 1.69 17.32 12.05
N GLN A 9 2.08 16.05 12.15
CA GLN A 9 3.46 15.62 11.95
C GLN A 9 3.52 14.76 10.70
N ILE A 10 3.66 15.45 9.57
CA ILE A 10 4.68 15.29 8.50
C ILE A 10 4.35 16.45 7.54
N LYS A 11 5.03 17.60 7.71
CA LYS A 11 4.97 18.66 6.69
C LYS A 11 5.91 18.28 5.56
N ALA A 12 5.34 17.96 4.41
CA ALA A 12 6.04 17.79 3.14
C ALA A 12 6.93 19.02 2.89
N ARG A 13 8.24 18.78 2.76
CA ARG A 13 9.23 19.80 2.42
C ARG A 13 9.55 19.61 0.93
N GLY A 14 9.14 20.56 0.08
CA GLY A 14 9.40 20.56 -1.36
C GLY A 14 8.14 20.35 -2.20
N LYS A 15 7.90 21.24 -3.16
CA LYS A 15 6.69 21.31 -4.00
C LYS A 15 6.75 20.43 -5.27
N ASP A 16 7.76 19.59 -5.42
CA ASP A 16 8.04 18.88 -6.70
C ASP A 16 8.17 17.36 -6.52
N VAL A 17 7.42 16.77 -5.58
CA VAL A 17 7.35 15.31 -5.42
C VAL A 17 5.91 14.89 -5.64
N ASP A 18 5.65 14.25 -6.79
CA ASP A 18 4.38 13.58 -7.04
C ASP A 18 4.28 12.43 -6.04
N TRP A 19 3.43 12.57 -5.03
CA TRP A 19 3.27 11.54 -4.01
C TRP A 19 2.51 10.38 -4.66
N TYR A 20 3.14 9.20 -4.72
CA TYR A 20 2.44 7.95 -4.97
C TYR A 20 2.71 7.02 -3.80
N LYS A 21 1.66 6.64 -3.09
CA LYS A 21 1.72 5.56 -2.11
C LYS A 21 1.03 4.31 -2.67
N ALA A 22 1.76 3.22 -2.74
CA ALA A 22 1.20 1.90 -3.00
C ALA A 22 1.02 1.17 -1.66
N ASP A 23 -0.21 0.77 -1.33
CA ASP A 23 -0.48 -0.24 -0.30
C ASP A 23 -0.51 -1.61 -0.99
N ILE A 24 0.46 -2.46 -0.65
CA ILE A 24 0.77 -3.69 -1.37
C ILE A 24 0.62 -4.89 -0.43
N GLY A 25 -0.19 -5.88 -0.82
CA GLY A 25 -0.11 -7.20 -0.21
C GLY A 25 -0.82 -8.33 -0.98
N GLU A 26 -0.57 -9.57 -0.58
CA GLU A 26 -1.22 -10.78 -1.09
C GLU A 26 -2.22 -11.30 -0.05
N SER A 27 -3.39 -11.71 -0.52
CA SER A 27 -4.50 -12.13 0.33
C SER A 27 -4.43 -13.61 0.66
N VAL A 28 -4.03 -13.97 1.88
CA VAL A 28 -4.22 -15.33 2.43
C VAL A 28 -5.27 -15.36 3.55
N SER A 29 -5.55 -14.23 4.23
CA SER A 29 -6.56 -14.17 5.31
C SER A 29 -7.41 -12.89 5.30
N GLN A 30 -8.69 -13.01 5.71
CA GLN A 30 -9.67 -11.90 5.74
C GLN A 30 -9.26 -10.72 6.66
N LEU A 31 -8.44 -10.98 7.68
CA LEU A 31 -7.96 -9.97 8.64
C LEU A 31 -6.97 -8.98 8.00
N ASP A 32 -6.13 -9.48 7.10
CA ASP A 32 -5.13 -8.66 6.40
C ASP A 32 -5.78 -7.75 5.35
N SER A 33 -6.80 -8.29 4.66
CA SER A 33 -7.60 -7.55 3.67
C SER A 33 -8.33 -6.36 4.28
N SER A 34 -8.90 -6.53 5.49
CA SER A 34 -9.59 -5.44 6.20
C SER A 34 -8.65 -4.30 6.64
N SER A 35 -7.37 -4.58 6.90
CA SER A 35 -6.41 -3.54 7.32
C SER A 35 -6.13 -2.56 6.18
N ARG A 36 -5.92 -3.06 4.96
CA ARG A 36 -5.61 -2.24 3.77
C ARG A 36 -6.73 -1.28 3.36
N ILE A 37 -7.97 -1.77 3.41
CA ILE A 37 -9.18 -0.97 3.13
C ILE A 37 -9.28 0.24 4.06
N ILE A 38 -8.86 0.06 5.33
CA ILE A 38 -8.90 1.07 6.39
C ILE A 38 -7.69 2.00 6.27
N ASP A 39 -6.50 1.48 5.97
CA ASP A 39 -5.25 2.24 5.99
C ASP A 39 -5.23 3.37 4.95
N ILE A 40 -5.71 3.13 3.73
CA ILE A 40 -5.83 4.18 2.69
C ILE A 40 -6.72 5.33 3.19
N ARG A 41 -7.88 4.99 3.76
CA ARG A 41 -8.85 5.99 4.25
C ARG A 41 -8.34 6.71 5.48
N LYS A 42 -7.58 6.02 6.33
CA LYS A 42 -6.91 6.63 7.47
C LYS A 42 -5.89 7.67 7.01
N LEU A 43 -5.12 7.39 5.96
CA LEU A 43 -4.17 8.36 5.41
C LEU A 43 -4.87 9.58 4.83
N VAL A 44 -5.96 9.36 4.07
CA VAL A 44 -6.78 10.46 3.53
C VAL A 44 -7.34 11.31 4.67
N PHE A 45 -7.88 10.66 5.71
CA PHE A 45 -8.37 11.33 6.91
C PHE A 45 -7.28 12.15 7.62
N ASP A 46 -6.03 11.64 7.65
CA ASP A 46 -4.89 12.35 8.22
C ASP A 46 -4.34 13.49 7.33
N GLY A 47 -4.92 13.69 6.15
CA GLY A 47 -4.62 14.80 5.25
C GLY A 47 -3.76 14.44 4.04
N ALA A 48 -3.54 13.14 3.77
CA ALA A 48 -2.92 12.73 2.52
C ALA A 48 -3.88 12.97 1.33
N PRO A 49 -3.40 13.53 0.20
CA PRO A 49 -4.24 13.71 -0.98
C PRO A 49 -4.66 12.35 -1.56
N SER A 50 -5.97 12.10 -1.64
CA SER A 50 -6.50 10.79 -2.04
C SER A 50 -6.11 10.35 -3.45
N GLU A 51 -6.02 11.29 -4.40
CA GLU A 51 -5.63 11.10 -5.80
C GLU A 51 -4.20 10.58 -5.98
N ASN A 52 -3.39 10.73 -4.94
CA ASN A 52 -1.97 10.37 -4.86
C ASN A 52 -1.77 9.02 -4.15
N ILE A 53 -2.85 8.30 -3.87
CA ILE A 53 -2.82 6.99 -3.22
C ILE A 53 -3.32 5.93 -4.18
N LEU A 54 -2.57 4.85 -4.24
CA LEU A 54 -2.82 3.65 -5.00
C LEU A 54 -3.00 2.48 -4.03
N GLY A 55 -4.15 1.82 -4.05
CA GLY A 55 -4.32 0.52 -3.41
C GLY A 55 -4.05 -0.60 -4.41
N ALA A 56 -3.45 -1.69 -3.96
CA ALA A 56 -3.32 -2.92 -4.73
C ALA A 56 -3.87 -4.10 -3.93
N ASP A 57 -4.72 -4.91 -4.55
CA ASP A 57 -5.21 -6.16 -3.96
C ASP A 57 -5.37 -7.22 -5.05
N LEU A 58 -5.13 -8.48 -4.70
CA LEU A 58 -5.44 -9.63 -5.57
C LEU A 58 -6.93 -9.71 -5.87
N ARG A 59 -7.78 -9.31 -4.92
CA ARG A 59 -9.21 -9.58 -4.91
C ARG A 59 -10.03 -8.30 -5.00
N PRO A 60 -10.80 -8.09 -6.09
CA PRO A 60 -11.61 -6.87 -6.26
C PRO A 60 -12.72 -6.76 -5.21
N GLU A 61 -13.20 -7.89 -4.67
CA GLU A 61 -14.29 -7.89 -3.67
C GLU A 61 -13.93 -7.11 -2.40
N PHE A 62 -12.65 -7.07 -2.03
CA PHE A 62 -12.20 -6.29 -0.87
C PHE A 62 -12.25 -4.79 -1.12
N ILE A 63 -12.00 -4.36 -2.35
CA ILE A 63 -12.11 -2.94 -2.71
C ILE A 63 -13.58 -2.50 -2.70
N ASP A 64 -14.47 -3.31 -3.27
CA ASP A 64 -15.91 -3.04 -3.25
C ASP A 64 -16.47 -3.03 -1.82
N LEU A 65 -16.10 -4.01 -0.99
CA LEU A 65 -16.49 -4.04 0.42
C LEU A 65 -16.00 -2.79 1.16
N GLY A 66 -14.82 -2.28 0.82
CA GLY A 66 -14.33 -1.02 1.35
C GLY A 66 -15.20 0.18 1.00
N TYR A 67 -15.63 0.29 -0.25
CA TYR A 67 -16.56 1.34 -0.65
C TYR A 67 -17.91 1.21 0.04
N ASP A 68 -18.43 -0.01 0.20
CA ASP A 68 -19.70 -0.24 0.88
C ASP A 68 -19.62 0.12 2.38
N LEU A 69 -18.52 -0.25 3.04
CA LEU A 69 -18.29 0.01 4.46
C LEU A 69 -18.16 1.50 4.77
N PHE A 70 -17.46 2.26 3.92
CA PHE A 70 -17.16 3.67 4.14
C PHE A 70 -18.06 4.64 3.38
N CYS A 71 -18.89 4.14 2.46
CA CYS A 71 -19.83 4.92 1.66
C CYS A 71 -19.17 6.10 0.92
N ASP A 72 -17.98 5.88 0.36
CA ASP A 72 -17.11 6.95 -0.15
C ASP A 72 -16.73 6.79 -1.64
N ARG A 73 -17.49 5.98 -2.40
CA ARG A 73 -17.23 5.72 -3.83
C ARG A 73 -17.15 6.99 -4.67
N ASP A 74 -17.93 8.01 -4.31
CA ASP A 74 -17.97 9.30 -5.02
C ASP A 74 -16.99 10.35 -4.48
N THR A 75 -16.35 10.09 -3.33
CA THR A 75 -15.50 11.08 -2.64
C THR A 75 -14.04 10.67 -2.56
N LEU A 76 -13.73 9.37 -2.49
CA LEU A 76 -12.37 8.85 -2.49
C LEU A 76 -11.80 8.84 -3.93
N LYS A 77 -10.73 9.61 -4.17
CA LYS A 77 -10.11 9.71 -5.51
C LYS A 77 -8.94 8.74 -5.72
N SER A 78 -8.70 7.84 -4.76
CA SER A 78 -7.63 6.86 -4.84
C SER A 78 -7.86 5.87 -5.97
N LYS A 79 -6.76 5.44 -6.59
CA LYS A 79 -6.80 4.41 -7.63
C LYS A 79 -6.60 3.04 -7.00
N PHE A 80 -7.19 2.02 -7.59
CA PHE A 80 -7.00 0.63 -7.17
C PHE A 80 -6.55 -0.21 -8.35
N LEU A 81 -5.51 -1.02 -8.14
CA LEU A 81 -5.06 -2.05 -9.09
C LEU A 81 -5.47 -3.42 -8.56
N ILE A 82 -6.05 -4.22 -9.44
CA ILE A 82 -6.42 -5.59 -9.16
C ILE A 82 -5.34 -6.51 -9.73
N GLY A 83 -4.83 -7.39 -8.90
CA GLY A 83 -3.94 -8.46 -9.31
C GLY A 83 -2.68 -8.52 -8.48
N ASP A 84 -1.86 -9.49 -8.83
CA ASP A 84 -0.59 -9.73 -8.17
C ASP A 84 0.43 -8.66 -8.59
N VAL A 85 0.82 -7.84 -7.62
CA VAL A 85 1.84 -6.79 -7.74
C VAL A 85 3.24 -7.35 -8.01
N PHE A 86 3.47 -8.63 -7.72
CA PHE A 86 4.70 -9.37 -7.95
C PHE A 86 4.73 -10.10 -9.28
N ASP A 87 3.57 -10.34 -9.89
CA ASP A 87 3.47 -10.90 -11.24
C ASP A 87 3.86 -9.87 -12.31
N GLN A 88 5.14 -9.93 -12.69
CA GLN A 88 5.73 -9.12 -13.76
C GLN A 88 5.43 -9.65 -15.17
N THR A 89 4.73 -10.76 -15.29
CA THR A 89 4.47 -11.43 -16.57
C THR A 89 3.07 -11.12 -17.09
N THR A 90 2.06 -11.09 -16.20
CA THR A 90 0.67 -10.93 -16.61
C THR A 90 0.10 -9.54 -16.34
N CYS A 91 0.61 -8.79 -15.35
CA CYS A 91 0.06 -7.50 -14.98
C CYS A 91 0.98 -6.33 -15.40
N SER A 92 0.76 -5.80 -16.61
CA SER A 92 1.53 -4.67 -17.15
C SER A 92 1.39 -3.40 -16.30
N ALA A 93 0.23 -3.20 -15.67
CA ALA A 93 -0.05 -2.02 -14.85
C ALA A 93 0.94 -1.87 -13.69
N PHE A 94 1.36 -2.96 -13.05
CA PHE A 94 2.35 -2.89 -11.98
C PHE A 94 3.78 -2.63 -12.48
N ARG A 95 4.12 -3.08 -13.69
CA ARG A 95 5.43 -2.76 -14.30
C ARG A 95 5.53 -1.29 -14.66
N GLU A 96 4.42 -0.67 -15.03
CA GLU A 96 4.37 0.77 -15.29
C GLU A 96 4.64 1.61 -14.05
N LEU A 97 4.64 1.02 -12.84
CA LEU A 97 4.95 1.71 -11.59
C LEU A 97 6.43 1.64 -11.19
N ASP A 98 7.26 0.88 -11.91
CA ASP A 98 8.70 0.78 -11.62
C ASP A 98 9.33 2.17 -11.62
N GLY A 99 10.01 2.49 -10.52
CA GLY A 99 10.67 3.79 -10.34
C GLY A 99 9.73 4.99 -10.20
N LYS A 100 8.44 4.78 -9.87
CA LYS A 100 7.44 5.86 -9.78
C LYS A 100 6.80 6.04 -8.40
N ILE A 101 7.04 5.14 -7.46
CA ILE A 101 6.43 5.18 -6.13
C ILE A 101 7.42 5.76 -5.13
N ASN A 102 7.06 6.84 -4.44
CA ASN A 102 7.94 7.41 -3.41
C ASN A 102 7.79 6.69 -2.07
N ILE A 103 6.59 6.20 -1.76
CA ILE A 103 6.30 5.55 -0.49
C ILE A 103 5.61 4.22 -0.75
N VAL A 104 6.25 3.12 -0.40
CA VAL A 104 5.58 1.82 -0.37
C VAL A 104 5.17 1.51 1.06
N TYR A 105 3.90 1.17 1.25
CA TYR A 105 3.42 0.60 2.48
C TYR A 105 3.14 -0.88 2.27
N ALA A 106 3.82 -1.71 3.05
CA ALA A 106 3.60 -3.15 3.06
C ALA A 106 3.62 -3.59 4.53
N ALA A 107 2.46 -3.98 5.04
CA ALA A 107 2.29 -4.46 6.42
C ALA A 107 1.73 -5.88 6.43
N SER A 108 2.16 -6.69 7.41
CA SER A 108 1.77 -8.09 7.55
C SER A 108 1.84 -8.85 6.22
N PHE A 109 2.92 -8.66 5.48
CA PHE A 109 2.98 -9.09 4.09
C PHE A 109 4.07 -10.14 3.87
N PHE A 110 5.33 -9.80 4.14
CA PHE A 110 6.47 -10.70 3.87
C PHE A 110 6.41 -12.03 4.63
N HIS A 111 5.71 -12.07 5.77
CA HIS A 111 5.58 -13.29 6.57
C HIS A 111 4.82 -14.44 5.89
N LEU A 112 4.06 -14.14 4.83
CA LEU A 112 3.30 -15.13 4.06
C LEU A 112 4.19 -16.00 3.16
N PHE A 113 5.45 -15.61 2.96
CA PHE A 113 6.35 -16.20 1.98
C PHE A 113 7.50 -16.94 2.65
N ASN A 114 8.00 -17.99 1.98
CA ASN A 114 9.26 -18.61 2.37
C ASN A 114 10.45 -17.64 2.14
N TRP A 115 11.63 -17.98 2.63
CA TRP A 115 12.80 -17.11 2.55
C TRP A 115 13.18 -16.71 1.11
N GLU A 116 13.14 -17.64 0.16
CA GLU A 116 13.51 -17.36 -1.25
C GLU A 116 12.53 -16.38 -1.88
N ASP A 117 11.23 -16.59 -1.63
CA ASP A 117 10.17 -15.72 -2.12
C ASP A 117 10.23 -14.34 -1.43
N GLN A 118 10.52 -14.27 -0.12
CA GLN A 118 10.70 -12.99 0.58
C GLN A 118 11.78 -12.10 -0.07
N LEU A 119 12.88 -12.70 -0.53
CA LEU A 119 13.93 -11.97 -1.25
C LEU A 119 13.39 -11.42 -2.57
N GLY A 120 12.73 -12.25 -3.38
CA GLY A 120 12.11 -11.83 -4.64
C GLY A 120 11.07 -10.72 -4.45
N MET A 121 10.23 -10.84 -3.41
CA MET A 121 9.22 -9.84 -3.09
C MET A 121 9.85 -8.53 -2.62
N THR A 122 10.93 -8.61 -1.85
CA THR A 122 11.67 -7.42 -1.41
C THR A 122 12.30 -6.69 -2.60
N GLU A 123 12.95 -7.42 -3.52
CA GLU A 123 13.50 -6.84 -4.75
C GLU A 123 12.41 -6.17 -5.59
N ARG A 124 11.23 -6.79 -5.71
CA ARG A 124 10.08 -6.20 -6.41
C ARG A 124 9.64 -4.89 -5.77
N VAL A 125 9.47 -4.88 -4.45
CA VAL A 125 9.06 -3.68 -3.69
C VAL A 125 10.08 -2.55 -3.87
N VAL A 126 11.37 -2.87 -3.83
CA VAL A 126 12.45 -1.89 -4.07
C VAL A 126 12.39 -1.34 -5.50
N ARG A 127 12.08 -2.17 -6.51
CA ARG A 127 11.95 -1.72 -7.91
C ARG A 127 10.81 -0.74 -8.15
N LEU A 128 9.76 -0.76 -7.32
CA LEU A 128 8.68 0.22 -7.42
C LEU A 128 9.15 1.62 -6.96
N LEU A 129 10.17 1.68 -6.09
CA LEU A 129 10.63 2.94 -5.52
C LEU A 129 11.27 3.85 -6.57
N THR A 130 10.85 5.11 -6.58
CA THR A 130 11.56 6.19 -7.26
C THR A 130 12.94 6.37 -6.60
N PRO A 131 14.06 6.45 -7.36
CA PRO A 131 15.40 6.58 -6.78
C PRO A 131 15.71 8.04 -6.39
N VAL A 132 14.89 8.62 -5.51
CA VAL A 132 15.05 9.99 -4.99
C VAL A 132 15.16 9.99 -3.47
N GLU A 133 15.86 10.99 -2.92
CA GLU A 133 15.97 11.20 -1.48
C GLU A 133 14.58 11.31 -0.84
N GLY A 134 14.40 10.64 0.30
CA GLY A 134 13.13 10.60 1.02
C GLY A 134 12.17 9.50 0.58
N SER A 135 12.52 8.69 -0.44
CA SER A 135 11.75 7.50 -0.78
C SER A 135 11.84 6.45 0.34
N LEU A 136 10.72 5.79 0.65
CA LEU A 136 10.57 5.01 1.87
C LEU A 136 9.73 3.75 1.65
N ILE A 137 10.18 2.63 2.21
CA ILE A 137 9.33 1.46 2.47
C ILE A 137 9.02 1.46 3.97
N LEU A 138 7.73 1.35 4.32
CA LEU A 138 7.31 1.25 5.70
C LEU A 138 6.16 0.25 5.87
N GLY A 139 5.93 -0.13 7.11
CA GLY A 139 4.88 -1.06 7.51
C GLY A 139 5.34 -1.90 8.68
N ARG A 140 4.44 -2.72 9.21
CA ARG A 140 4.76 -3.67 10.28
C ARG A 140 4.98 -5.04 9.66
N GLN A 141 6.03 -5.74 10.05
CA GLN A 141 6.19 -7.16 9.71
C GLN A 141 6.20 -8.02 10.97
N MET A 142 5.74 -9.26 10.83
CA MET A 142 5.87 -10.29 11.85
C MET A 142 7.03 -11.21 11.45
N GLY A 143 7.95 -11.45 12.39
CA GLY A 143 9.02 -12.43 12.20
C GLY A 143 8.63 -13.77 12.80
N ASN A 144 9.09 -14.85 12.17
CA ASN A 144 8.97 -16.21 12.67
C ASN A 144 10.33 -16.92 12.49
N VAL A 145 10.60 -17.94 13.31
CA VAL A 145 11.80 -18.78 13.21
C VAL A 145 11.77 -19.58 11.91
N ASN A 146 10.58 -20.03 11.51
CA ASN A 146 10.34 -20.67 10.24
C ASN A 146 9.80 -19.60 9.25
N SER A 147 10.31 -19.59 8.02
CA SER A 147 9.80 -18.74 6.95
C SER A 147 8.57 -19.37 6.29
N GLY A 148 7.63 -18.56 5.81
CA GLY A 148 6.28 -19.02 5.49
C GLY A 148 5.47 -19.19 6.77
N GLU A 149 4.13 -19.22 6.65
CA GLU A 149 3.17 -19.26 7.77
C GLU A 149 3.67 -19.96 9.05
#